data_AF-A0A379ALQ1-F1
#
_entry.id   AF-A0A379ALQ1-F1
#
_cell.length_a   1.000
_cell.length_b   1.000
_cell.length_c   1.000
_cell.angle_alpha   90.00
_cell.angle_beta   90.00
_cell.angle_gamma   90.00
#
_symmetry.space_group_name_H-M   'P 1'
#
loop_
_entity.id
_entity.type
_entity.pdbx_description
1 polymer ?
#
loop_
_entity_poly.entity_id
_entity_poly.type
_entity_poly.pdbx_seq_one_letter_code
_entity_poly.pdbx_strand_id
1 'polypeptide(L)'
;MGVMAGDGGDVYLIADENLNTLIDYRFEKSFRAERGQNGQSRDCTGKRGKDIEVKVPVGTRVYRSGYRRDTGRHDAARPETDGRQRRLAWPG
;
A
#
# COMPACT_ATOMS: atom_id res chain seq x y z
N MET A 1 24.40 -18.05 -10.15
CA MET A 1 24.38 -16.77 -9.43
C MET A 1 23.25 -15.95 -10.00
N GLY A 2 22.25 -15.57 -9.21
CA GLY A 2 21.03 -14.89 -9.68
C GLY A 2 21.18 -13.37 -9.64
N VAL A 3 20.65 -12.67 -10.64
CA VAL A 3 20.59 -11.20 -10.66
C VAL A 3 19.41 -10.72 -9.81
N MET A 4 19.65 -9.76 -8.91
CA MET A 4 18.59 -9.15 -8.10
C MET A 4 18.03 -7.93 -8.81
N ALA A 5 16.71 -7.89 -9.01
CA ALA A 5 16.03 -6.68 -9.46
C ALA A 5 16.01 -5.63 -8.32
N GLY A 6 15.97 -4.36 -8.71
CA GLY A 6 15.82 -3.26 -7.75
C GLY A 6 14.39 -3.16 -7.26
N ASP A 7 14.22 -2.64 -6.05
CA ASP A 7 12.90 -2.41 -5.47
C ASP A 7 12.12 -1.32 -6.20
N GLY A 8 10.79 -1.41 -6.19
CA GLY A 8 9.93 -0.31 -6.61
C GLY A 8 10.04 0.88 -5.68
N GLY A 9 9.66 2.06 -6.19
CA GLY A 9 9.42 3.21 -5.34
C GLY A 9 8.16 3.05 -4.50
N ASP A 10 8.11 3.80 -3.41
CA ASP A 10 6.96 3.87 -2.50
C ASP A 10 6.03 5.04 -2.85
N VAL A 11 4.79 4.96 -2.39
CA VAL A 11 3.79 6.03 -2.53
C VAL A 11 3.46 6.58 -1.15
N TYR A 12 3.79 7.85 -0.92
CA TYR A 12 3.53 8.53 0.35
C TYR A 12 2.35 9.48 0.21
N LEU A 13 1.49 9.50 1.23
CA LEU A 13 0.47 10.53 1.38
C LEU A 13 0.99 11.60 2.33
N ILE A 14 1.08 12.83 1.85
CA ILE A 14 1.62 13.97 2.61
C ILE A 14 0.48 14.94 2.89
N ALA A 15 0.23 15.27 4.16
CA ALA A 15 -0.76 16.27 4.52
C ALA A 15 -0.22 17.67 4.21
N ASP A 16 -0.97 18.47 3.45
CA ASP A 16 -0.63 19.84 3.07
C ASP A 16 -1.75 20.79 3.54
N GLU A 17 -1.38 21.81 4.32
CA GLU A 17 -2.30 22.82 4.87
C GLU A 17 -2.86 23.78 3.82
N ASN A 18 -2.21 23.87 2.65
CA ASN A 18 -2.66 24.72 1.55
C ASN A 18 -3.76 24.05 0.73
N LEU A 19 -4.02 22.76 0.95
CA LEU A 19 -5.06 22.01 0.25
C LEU A 19 -6.32 21.96 1.10
N ASN A 20 -7.41 22.47 0.54
CA ASN A 20 -8.72 22.52 1.19
C ASN A 20 -9.66 21.42 0.73
N THR A 21 -9.43 20.84 -0.46
CA THR A 21 -10.36 19.87 -1.06
C THR A 21 -9.60 18.73 -1.74
N LEU A 22 -10.28 17.59 -1.91
CA LEU A 22 -9.78 16.44 -2.67
C LEU A 22 -10.16 16.50 -4.16
N ILE A 23 -10.50 17.69 -4.69
CA ILE A 23 -11.05 17.81 -6.05
C ILE A 23 -10.05 17.34 -7.13
N ASP A 24 -8.76 17.54 -6.87
CA ASP A 24 -7.68 17.14 -7.79
C ASP A 24 -7.65 15.61 -8.02
N TYR A 25 -8.04 14.85 -6.99
CA TYR A 25 -8.13 13.38 -7.03
C TYR A 25 -9.36 12.83 -7.76
N ARG A 26 -10.28 13.71 -8.18
CA ARG A 26 -11.45 13.28 -8.96
C ARG A 26 -11.05 12.84 -10.36
N PHE A 27 -10.05 13.51 -10.94
CA PHE A 27 -9.59 13.28 -12.30
C PHE A 27 -8.45 12.27 -12.35
N GLU A 28 -7.46 12.40 -11.47
CA GLU A 28 -6.37 11.43 -11.35
C GLU A 28 -6.57 10.53 -10.13
N LYS A 29 -6.93 9.26 -10.40
CA LYS A 29 -7.24 8.25 -9.36
C LYS A 29 -6.13 7.22 -9.14
N SER A 30 -5.10 7.21 -9.98
CA SER A 30 -4.02 6.21 -9.92
C SER A 30 -2.68 6.90 -9.84
N PHE A 31 -2.06 6.81 -8.66
CA PHE A 31 -0.71 7.28 -8.41
C PHE A 31 0.22 6.07 -8.40
N ARG A 32 1.25 6.08 -9.23
CA ARG A 32 2.19 4.96 -9.38
C ARG A 32 3.61 5.47 -9.21
N ALA A 33 4.30 4.95 -8.20
CA ALA A 33 5.73 5.15 -8.05
C ALA A 33 6.50 4.49 -9.21
N GLU A 34 7.75 4.91 -9.39
CA GLU A 34 8.59 4.33 -10.44
C GLU A 34 8.91 2.86 -10.12
N ARG A 35 8.91 2.02 -11.13
CA ARG A 35 9.31 0.61 -10.99
C ARG A 35 10.82 0.51 -10.77
N GLY A 36 11.25 -0.44 -9.95
CA GLY A 36 12.65 -0.80 -9.83
C GLY A 36 13.22 -1.30 -11.15
N GLN A 37 14.52 -1.09 -11.36
CA GLN A 37 15.20 -1.52 -12.57
C GLN A 37 15.48 -3.02 -12.52
N ASN A 38 15.40 -3.70 -13.67
CA ASN A 38 15.81 -5.10 -13.76
C ASN A 38 17.30 -5.25 -13.41
N GLY A 39 17.65 -6.35 -12.73
CA GLY A 39 19.04 -6.71 -12.50
C GLY A 39 19.77 -6.92 -13.83
N GLN A 40 21.00 -6.42 -13.94
CA GLN A 40 21.85 -6.63 -15.10
C GLN A 40 22.86 -7.75 -14.82
N SER A 41 23.31 -8.44 -15.88
CA SER A 41 24.33 -9.49 -15.76
C SER A 41 25.60 -8.98 -15.07
N ARG A 42 26.24 -9.84 -14.27
CA ARG A 42 27.43 -9.61 -13.40
C ARG A 42 27.15 -9.02 -12.00
N ASP A 43 26.21 -9.63 -11.26
CA ASP A 43 25.96 -9.31 -9.84
C ASP A 43 25.57 -7.85 -9.55
N CYS A 44 24.99 -7.16 -10.54
CA CYS A 44 24.48 -5.81 -10.36
C CYS A 44 23.03 -5.87 -9.88
N THR A 45 22.80 -5.44 -8.63
CA THR A 45 21.46 -5.17 -8.11
C THR A 45 20.83 -4.03 -8.94
N GLY A 46 19.60 -4.23 -9.37
CA GLY A 46 18.85 -3.19 -10.07
C GLY A 46 18.64 -1.95 -9.18
N LYS A 47 18.55 -0.76 -9.80
CA LYS A 47 18.30 0.49 -9.08
C LYS A 47 16.88 0.53 -8.50
N ARG A 48 16.74 1.11 -7.30
CA ARG A 48 15.43 1.40 -6.70
C ARG A 48 14.69 2.45 -7.54
N GLY A 49 13.40 2.25 -7.75
CA GLY A 49 12.53 3.23 -8.38
C GLY A 49 12.34 4.47 -7.49
N LYS A 50 12.12 5.64 -8.09
CA LYS A 50 11.75 6.84 -7.34
C LYS A 50 10.39 6.72 -6.67
N ASP A 51 10.37 7.15 -5.43
CA ASP A 51 9.16 7.33 -4.63
C ASP A 51 8.33 8.50 -5.18
N ILE A 52 7.02 8.50 -4.89
CA ILE A 52 6.14 9.62 -5.21
C ILE A 52 5.39 10.09 -3.96
N GLU A 53 5.12 11.39 -3.93
CA GLU A 53 4.36 12.04 -2.86
C GLU A 53 3.02 12.54 -3.39
N VAL A 54 1.96 12.23 -2.67
CA VAL A 54 0.58 12.53 -3.00
C VAL A 54 0.02 13.45 -1.92
N LYS A 55 -0.16 14.73 -2.24
CA LYS A 55 -0.51 15.77 -1.27
C LYS A 55 -2.01 15.84 -0.96
N VAL A 56 -2.41 15.52 0.26
CA VAL A 56 -3.82 15.54 0.68
C VAL A 56 -4.11 16.66 1.69
N PRO A 57 -5.34 17.19 1.77
CA PRO A 57 -5.74 18.10 2.84
C PRO A 57 -5.49 17.51 4.23
N VAL A 58 -5.14 18.39 5.18
CA VAL A 58 -5.08 18.02 6.60
C VAL A 58 -6.45 17.47 7.06
N GLY A 59 -6.44 16.38 7.81
CA GLY A 59 -7.66 15.69 8.25
C GLY A 59 -8.20 14.64 7.27
N THR A 60 -7.51 14.37 6.16
CA THR A 60 -7.87 13.29 5.24
C THR A 60 -7.77 11.92 5.91
N ARG A 61 -8.86 11.14 5.89
CA ARG A 61 -8.91 9.76 6.40
C ARG A 61 -8.72 8.76 5.28
N VAL A 62 -7.76 7.86 5.43
CA VAL A 62 -7.40 6.86 4.41
C VAL A 62 -7.98 5.50 4.80
N TYR A 63 -8.62 4.84 3.83
CA TYR A 63 -9.17 3.50 3.99
C TYR A 63 -8.68 2.59 2.88
N ARG A 64 -8.41 1.32 3.21
CA ARG A 64 -8.14 0.30 2.20
C ARG A 64 -9.45 -0.02 1.46
N SER A 65 -9.56 0.41 0.21
CA SER A 65 -10.68 0.05 -0.66
C SER A 65 -10.51 -1.38 -1.13
N GLY A 66 -11.32 -2.30 -0.57
CA GLY A 66 -11.33 -3.71 -0.96
C GLY A 66 -11.08 -4.66 0.20
N TYR A 67 -12.18 -5.09 0.83
CA TYR A 67 -12.31 -6.48 1.28
C TYR A 67 -13.52 -7.04 0.54
N ARG A 68 -13.31 -7.54 -0.68
CA ARG A 68 -14.38 -8.16 -1.45
C ARG A 68 -14.70 -9.50 -0.80
N ARG A 69 -15.67 -9.53 0.13
CA ARG A 69 -16.34 -10.78 0.53
C ARG A 69 -17.28 -11.18 -0.60
N ASP A 70 -16.73 -11.69 -1.70
CA ASP A 70 -17.52 -12.40 -2.70
C ASP A 70 -16.94 -13.78 -2.97
N THR A 71 -16.76 -14.55 -1.91
CA THR A 71 -16.85 -16.01 -1.98
C THR A 71 -18.02 -16.44 -1.13
N GLY A 72 -19.21 -16.19 -1.66
CA GLY A 72 -20.37 -17.02 -1.36
C GLY A 72 -20.15 -18.42 -1.96
N ARG A 73 -19.33 -19.23 -1.29
CA ARG A 73 -19.43 -20.69 -1.38
C ARG A 73 -19.02 -21.26 -0.03
N HIS A 74 -19.94 -22.03 0.53
CA HIS A 74 -19.89 -22.69 1.82
C HIS A 74 -18.51 -23.29 2.08
N ASP A 75 -17.77 -22.72 3.02
CA ASP A 75 -16.86 -23.48 3.90
C ASP A 75 -16.87 -22.75 5.24
N ALA A 76 -17.79 -23.19 6.10
CA ALA A 76 -17.76 -22.84 7.51
C ALA A 76 -16.50 -23.48 8.11
N ALA A 77 -15.37 -22.77 8.05
CA ALA A 77 -14.27 -23.01 8.96
C ALA A 77 -14.81 -22.75 10.36
N ARG A 78 -15.14 -23.83 11.06
CA ARG A 78 -15.57 -23.81 12.46
C ARG A 78 -14.54 -23.03 13.26
N PRO A 79 -14.93 -22.15 14.19
CA PRO A 79 -13.99 -21.60 15.15
C PRO A 79 -13.54 -22.75 16.06
N GLU A 80 -12.37 -23.32 15.76
CA GLU A 80 -11.69 -24.18 16.71
C GLU A 80 -11.34 -23.30 17.91
N THR A 81 -11.97 -23.65 19.03
CA THR A 81 -11.79 -22.97 20.30
C THR A 81 -10.49 -23.50 20.89
N ASP A 82 -9.35 -22.92 20.52
CA ASP A 82 -8.14 -23.08 21.32
C ASP A 82 -7.85 -21.80 22.10
N GLY A 83 -7.85 -21.95 23.41
CA GLY A 83 -7.79 -20.87 24.38
C GLY A 83 -6.38 -20.34 24.54
N ARG A 84 -6.02 -19.29 23.79
CA ARG A 84 -4.94 -18.30 24.04
C ARG A 84 -4.80 -17.51 22.73
N GLN A 85 -5.17 -16.24 22.60
CA GLN A 85 -4.61 -15.10 23.30
C GLN A 85 -5.50 -13.88 23.06
N ARG A 86 -5.73 -13.16 24.15
CA ARG A 86 -6.33 -11.83 24.20
C ARG A 86 -5.26 -10.78 23.92
N ARG A 87 -5.50 -9.88 22.96
CA ARG A 87 -5.51 -8.41 23.14
C ARG A 87 -5.52 -7.72 21.78
N LEU A 88 -6.70 -7.26 21.40
CA LEU A 88 -6.86 -6.07 20.55
C LEU A 88 -6.64 -4.86 21.46
N ALA A 89 -5.67 -4.02 21.14
CA ALA A 89 -5.56 -2.66 21.65
C ALA A 89 -4.97 -1.79 20.54
N TRP A 90 -5.79 -0.89 20.01
CA TRP A 90 -5.36 0.19 19.12
C TRP A 90 -5.10 1.42 20.01
N PRO A 91 -3.90 2.01 20.05
CA PRO A 91 -3.69 3.28 20.74
C PRO A 91 -4.29 4.42 19.92
N GLY A 92 -4.97 5.34 20.61
CA GLY A 92 -5.57 6.56 20.06
C GLY A 92 -4.57 7.68 19.82
#